data_AF-A0AA89C3J7-F1
#
_entry.id   AF-A0AA89C3J7-F1
#
_cell.length_a   1.000
_cell.length_b   1.000
_cell.length_c   1.000
_cell.angle_alpha   90.00
_cell.angle_beta   90.00
_cell.angle_gamma   90.00
#
_symmetry.space_group_name_H-M   'P 1'
#
loop_
_entity.id
_entity.type
_entity.pdbx_description
1 polymer ?
#
loop_
_entity_poly.entity_id
_entity_poly.type
_entity_poly.pdbx_seq_one_letter_code
_entity_poly.pdbx_strand_id
1 'polypeptide(L)' 'FQFEDEEGEDDTPLERRKKIFSKELRCMMYGFGDDRNPYTESVDILEDLVIEYITEMVG' A
#
# COMPACT_ATOMS: atom_id res chain seq x y z
N PHE A 1 6.30 -14.49 -4.91
CA PHE A 1 7.23 -13.34 -4.90
C PHE A 1 7.06 -12.38 -6.07
N GLN A 2 6.23 -12.67 -7.08
CA GLN A 2 5.88 -11.67 -8.10
C GLN A 2 4.47 -11.19 -7.78
N PHE A 3 4.37 -10.11 -7.01
CA PHE A 3 3.27 -9.17 -7.21
C PHE A 3 3.59 -8.55 -8.55
N GLU A 4 2.80 -8.86 -9.57
CA GLU A 4 2.92 -8.14 -10.83
C GLU A 4 2.76 -6.67 -10.47
N ASP A 5 3.79 -5.87 -10.74
CA ASP A 5 3.69 -4.43 -10.61
C ASP A 5 2.59 -4.03 -11.61
N GLU A 6 1.34 -3.96 -11.15
CA GLU A 6 0.30 -3.17 -11.80
C GLU A 6 0.76 -1.71 -11.69
N GLU A 7 1.77 -1.34 -12.49
CA GLU A 7 2.02 0.03 -12.85
C GLU A 7 0.77 0.48 -13.61
N GLY A 8 -0.21 1.00 -12.87
CA GLY A 8 -1.36 1.65 -13.44
C GLY A 8 -0.87 2.74 -14.38
N GLU A 9 -1.16 2.58 -15.67
CA GLU A 9 -1.12 3.69 -16.62
C GLU A 9 -1.97 4.81 -16.01
N ASP A 10 -1.32 5.94 -15.66
CA ASP A 10 -1.88 7.20 -15.13
C ASP A 10 -1.67 7.53 -13.62
N ASP A 11 -0.66 6.95 -12.96
CA ASP A 11 -0.20 7.49 -11.67
C ASP A 11 0.49 8.86 -11.85
N THR A 12 -0.28 9.92 -11.62
CA THR A 12 0.24 11.29 -11.52
C THR A 12 1.36 11.36 -10.46
N PRO A 13 2.31 12.30 -10.55
CA PRO A 13 3.41 12.40 -9.59
C PRO A 13 2.97 12.56 -8.13
N LEU A 14 1.73 13.01 -7.89
CA LEU A 14 1.14 13.12 -6.57
C LEU A 14 0.67 11.76 -6.03
N GLU A 15 0.02 10.94 -6.85
CA GLU A 15 -0.40 9.58 -6.48
C GLU A 15 0.80 8.67 -6.24
N ARG A 16 1.86 8.85 -7.03
CA ARG A 16 3.13 8.14 -6.84
C ARG A 16 3.83 8.46 -5.51
N ARG A 17 3.53 9.63 -4.91
CA ARG A 17 4.03 9.98 -3.57
C ARG A 17 3.19 9.39 -2.44
N LYS A 18 1.94 9.01 -2.69
CA LYS A 18 1.06 8.36 -1.71
C LYS A 18 1.36 6.88 -1.56
N LYS A 19 1.87 6.24 -2.62
CA LYS A 19 2.15 4.80 -2.72
C LYS A 19 3.61 4.46 -2.39
N ILE A 20 4.08 4.84 -1.20
CA ILE A 20 5.47 4.62 -0.76
C ILE A 20 5.70 3.24 -0.13
N PHE A 21 4.65 2.56 0.34
CA PHE A 21 4.71 1.27 1.02
C PHE A 21 3.78 0.22 0.39
N SER A 22 3.13 0.49 -0.74
CA SER A 22 2.09 -0.40 -1.26
C SER A 22 2.57 -1.82 -1.54
N LYS A 23 3.85 -2.02 -1.94
CA LYS A 23 4.43 -3.34 -2.18
C LYS A 23 4.69 -4.10 -0.88
N GLU A 24 5.25 -3.40 0.11
CA GLU A 24 5.54 -3.92 1.44
C GLU A 24 4.25 -4.25 2.20
N LEU A 25 3.25 -3.38 2.12
CA LEU A 25 1.93 -3.59 2.73
C LEU A 25 1.22 -4.80 2.15
N ARG A 26 1.26 -5.01 0.83
CA ARG A 26 0.74 -6.24 0.20
C ARG A 26 1.38 -7.51 0.75
N CYS A 27 2.71 -7.50 0.92
CA CYS A 27 3.43 -8.64 1.50
C CYS A 27 3.07 -8.86 2.96
N MET A 28 2.90 -7.78 3.71
CA MET A 28 2.51 -7.81 5.12
C MET A 28 1.08 -8.34 5.30
N MET A 29 0.12 -7.85 4.50
CA MET A 29 -1.27 -8.32 4.51
C MET A 29 -1.36 -9.82 4.27
N TYR A 30 -0.64 -10.33 3.26
CA TYR A 30 -0.52 -11.77 3.03
C TYR A 30 0.13 -12.50 4.22
N GLY A 31 1.18 -11.92 4.81
CA GLY A 31 1.83 -12.46 6.01
C GLY A 31 0.90 -12.54 7.24
N PHE A 32 -0.12 -11.68 7.31
CA PHE A 32 -1.17 -11.69 8.34
C PHE A 32 -2.37 -12.57 7.98
N GLY A 33 -2.35 -13.25 6.83
CA GLY A 33 -3.36 -14.21 6.42
C GLY A 33 -4.42 -13.67 5.46
N ASP A 34 -4.21 -12.49 4.88
CA ASP A 34 -5.04 -11.99 3.78
C ASP A 34 -4.75 -12.75 2.47
N ASP A 35 -5.54 -12.47 1.43
CA ASP A 35 -5.33 -13.06 0.10
C ASP A 35 -3.94 -12.73 -0.46
N ARG A 36 -3.43 -13.60 -1.34
CA ARG A 36 -2.14 -13.39 -2.01
C ARG A 36 -2.16 -12.15 -2.91
N ASN A 37 -3.30 -11.78 -3.45
CA ASN A 37 -3.51 -10.59 -4.26
C ASN A 37 -4.65 -9.74 -3.65
N PRO A 38 -4.38 -9.02 -2.54
CA PRO A 38 -5.38 -8.22 -1.87
C PRO A 38 -5.82 -7.05 -2.78
N TYR A 39 -7.06 -6.58 -2.60
CA TYR A 39 -7.60 -5.49 -3.40
C TYR A 39 -6.76 -4.21 -3.26
N THR A 40 -6.47 -3.55 -4.38
CA THR A 40 -5.72 -2.28 -4.41
C THR A 40 -6.32 -1.24 -3.47
N GLU A 41 -7.65 -1.09 -3.47
CA GLU A 41 -8.36 -0.18 -2.56
C GLU A 41 -8.08 -0.50 -1.07
N SER A 42 -7.96 -1.78 -0.71
CA SER A 42 -7.65 -2.18 0.68
C SER A 42 -6.21 -1.86 1.06
N VAL A 43 -5.27 -2.00 0.11
CA VAL A 43 -3.87 -1.63 0.30
C VAL A 43 -3.74 -0.12 0.44
N ASP A 44 -4.45 0.65 -0.39
CA ASP A 44 -4.44 2.11 -0.37
C ASP A 44 -5.01 2.65 0.95
N ILE A 45 -6.14 2.10 1.42
CA ILE A 45 -6.71 2.46 2.73
C ILE A 45 -5.73 2.13 3.86
N LEU A 46 -5.11 0.95 3.81
CA LEU A 46 -4.15 0.56 4.85
C LEU A 46 -2.91 1.47 4.85
N GLU A 47 -2.47 1.92 3.68
CA GLU A 47 -1.38 2.88 3.54
C GLU A 47 -1.71 4.22 4.17
N ASP A 48 -2.90 4.77 3.90
CA ASP A 48 -3.39 6.00 4.52
C ASP A 48 -3.42 5.88 6.06
N LEU A 49 -3.95 4.77 6.58
CA LEU A 49 -4.03 4.51 8.03
C LEU A 49 -2.65 4.41 8.69
N VAL A 50 -1.69 3.76 8.01
CA VAL A 50 -0.33 3.62 8.54
C VAL A 50 0.39 4.95 8.55
N ILE A 51 0.22 5.78 7.51
CA ILE A 51 0.80 7.13 7.45
C ILE A 51 0.21 8.00 8.56
N GLU A 52 -1.11 7.98 8.75
CA GLU A 52 -1.80 8.70 9.83
C GLU A 52 -1.25 8.25 11.20
N TYR A 53 -1.20 6.95 11.45
CA TYR A 53 -0.67 6.39 12.70
C TYR A 53 0.77 6.83 12.99
N ILE A 54 1.67 6.75 12.01
CA ILE A 54 3.07 7.18 12.19
C ILE A 54 3.13 8.69 12.47
N THR A 55 2.32 9.47 11.75
CA THR A 55 2.28 10.93 11.90
C THR A 55 1.80 11.33 13.29
N GLU A 56 0.77 10.67 13.82
CA GLU A 56 0.27 10.88 15.18
C GLU A 56 1.26 10.43 16.27
N MET A 57 2.04 9.38 16.01
CA MET A 57 2.99 8.85 17.00
C MET A 57 4.32 9.62 17.05
N VAL A 58 4.70 10.29 15.95
CA VAL A 58 5.98 11.02 15.82
C VAL A 58 5.80 12.54 15.95
N GLY A 59 4.60 13.06 15.69
CA GLY A 59 4.24 14.48 15.83
C GLY A 59 4.02 14.91 17.27
#